data_AF-A0A0Q0CY05-F1
#
_entry.id   AF-A0A0Q0CY05-F1
#
_cell.length_a   1.000
_cell.length_b   1.000
_cell.length_c   1.000
_cell.angle_alpha   90.00
_cell.angle_beta   90.00
_cell.angle_gamma   90.00
#
_symmetry.space_group_name_H-M   'P 1'
#
loop_
_entity.id
_entity.type
_entity.pdbx_description
1 polymer ?
#
loop_
_entity_poly.entity_id
_entity_poly.type
_entity_poly.pdbx_seq_one_letter_code
_entity_poly.pdbx_strand_id
1 'polypeptide(L)'
;MDKKSALDPYELTSASSTPRNRQPHMAQFFPARTTCRFDTPGERRLAERLEKKLEEDYLCWFNIPVGAKALQPDFVLIHPLRGLLVLEVKDWKFDTIQSMDRNQAKIYVDGLLKTLKNPMLQARAYAMEVVTMLQRDPALKQPVGSPHAGNLIMPFGWGVVLTAITRKQLEGTGLAEVLNPQQVLFQDEITEAVDAEAFQQRLWDMFNDIFPCN
;
A
#
# COMPACT_ATOMS: atom_id res chain seq x y z
N MET A 1 -47.96 34.40 52.26
CA MET A 1 -47.97 33.65 50.99
C MET A 1 -46.66 33.96 50.30
N ASP A 2 -45.65 33.15 50.63
CA ASP A 2 -44.27 33.32 50.20
C ASP A 2 -44.11 33.10 48.70
N LYS A 3 -43.40 34.00 48.03
CA LYS A 3 -42.71 33.71 46.78
C LYS A 3 -41.26 34.17 46.90
N LYS A 4 -40.42 33.21 47.30
CA LYS A 4 -38.97 33.21 47.07
C LYS A 4 -38.74 33.30 45.55
N SER A 5 -38.13 34.38 45.07
CA SER A 5 -37.47 34.40 43.77
C SER A 5 -36.11 33.74 43.92
N ALA A 6 -36.00 32.52 43.40
CA ALA A 6 -34.78 31.73 43.38
C ALA A 6 -33.72 32.37 42.48
N LEU A 7 -32.48 32.35 42.96
CA LEU A 7 -31.27 32.63 42.20
C LEU A 7 -31.11 31.60 41.08
N ASP A 8 -30.65 32.06 39.93
CA ASP A 8 -30.36 31.32 38.72
C ASP A 8 -29.23 30.28 38.95
N PRO A 9 -29.44 28.97 38.71
CA PRO A 9 -28.43 27.95 38.98
C PRO A 9 -27.41 27.73 37.86
N TYR A 10 -27.29 28.61 36.86
CA TYR A 10 -26.38 28.44 35.72
C TYR A 10 -25.08 29.27 35.79
N GLU A 11 -24.34 29.17 36.90
CA GLU A 11 -22.93 29.56 36.92
C GLU A 11 -22.03 28.41 37.38
N LEU A 12 -20.95 28.22 36.61
CA LEU A 12 -19.76 27.37 36.83
C LEU A 12 -19.87 25.91 36.38
N THR A 13 -19.35 25.63 35.18
CA THR A 13 -17.98 25.09 35.01
C THR A 13 -17.71 24.78 33.53
N SER A 14 -17.01 25.69 32.85
CA SER A 14 -16.35 25.35 31.58
C SER A 14 -15.14 24.46 31.90
N ALA A 15 -15.35 23.16 31.96
CA ALA A 15 -14.25 22.20 31.94
C ALA A 15 -13.54 22.36 30.60
N SER A 16 -12.33 22.94 30.64
CA SER A 16 -11.40 22.94 29.53
C SER A 16 -11.12 21.48 29.15
N SER A 17 -11.79 21.00 28.10
CA SER A 17 -11.42 19.75 27.46
C SER A 17 -10.03 19.97 26.87
N THR A 18 -9.02 19.46 27.57
CA THR A 18 -7.71 19.21 26.99
C THR A 18 -7.97 18.46 25.68
N PRO A 19 -7.44 18.91 24.52
CA PRO A 19 -7.59 18.14 23.31
C PRO A 19 -6.97 16.78 23.60
N ARG A 20 -7.82 15.73 23.65
CA ARG A 20 -7.34 14.36 23.59
C ARG A 20 -6.48 14.34 22.35
N ASN A 21 -5.19 14.07 22.56
CA ASN A 21 -4.23 13.81 21.52
C ASN A 21 -4.78 12.60 20.73
N ARG A 22 -5.65 12.84 19.75
CA ARG A 22 -6.06 11.84 18.79
C ARG A 22 -4.76 11.48 18.11
N GLN A 23 -4.29 10.26 18.36
CA GLN A 23 -3.25 9.70 17.52
C GLN A 23 -3.68 9.94 16.07
N PRO A 24 -2.78 10.44 15.20
CA PRO A 24 -3.14 10.59 13.80
C PRO A 24 -3.64 9.24 13.29
N HIS A 25 -4.69 9.27 12.47
CA HIS A 25 -5.23 8.08 11.80
C HIS A 25 -4.08 7.37 11.07
N MET A 26 -3.69 6.19 11.55
CA MET A 26 -2.53 5.43 11.05
C MET A 26 -3.00 4.04 10.66
N ALA A 27 -2.54 3.56 9.50
CA ALA A 27 -2.84 2.22 9.03
C ALA A 27 -2.44 1.13 10.03
N GLN A 28 -3.22 0.07 10.07
CA GLN A 28 -2.99 -1.08 10.95
C GLN A 28 -2.04 -2.08 10.29
N PHE A 29 -0.94 -2.39 10.96
CA PHE A 29 0.10 -3.29 10.46
C PHE A 29 0.02 -4.70 11.04
N PHE A 30 0.19 -5.70 10.18
CA PHE A 30 0.16 -7.13 10.51
C PHE A 30 1.40 -7.85 9.94
N PRO A 31 2.34 -8.31 10.79
CA PRO A 31 2.43 -8.00 12.22
C PRO A 31 2.67 -6.50 12.48
N ALA A 32 2.54 -6.06 13.73
CA ALA A 32 2.80 -4.66 14.09
C ALA A 32 4.16 -4.20 13.53
N ARG A 33 4.23 -2.99 12.96
CA ARG A 33 5.44 -2.52 12.26
C ARG A 33 6.69 -2.56 13.14
N THR A 34 6.54 -2.31 14.44
CA THR A 34 7.62 -2.35 15.44
C THR A 34 8.24 -3.73 15.64
N THR A 35 7.54 -4.80 15.26
CA THR A 35 8.02 -6.19 15.36
C THR A 35 8.44 -6.78 14.01
N CYS A 36 8.18 -6.07 12.91
CA CYS A 36 8.59 -6.48 11.57
C CYS A 36 10.12 -6.53 11.44
N ARG A 37 10.63 -7.60 10.82
CA ARG A 37 12.03 -7.69 10.38
C ARG A 37 12.07 -7.42 8.88
N PHE A 38 12.49 -6.22 8.53
CA PHE A 38 12.65 -5.81 7.14
C PHE A 38 13.98 -6.33 6.58
N ASP A 39 13.94 -6.89 5.38
CA ASP A 39 15.11 -7.41 4.68
C ASP A 39 15.92 -6.27 4.07
N THR A 40 15.24 -5.17 3.70
CA THR A 40 15.87 -3.99 3.11
C THR A 40 15.54 -2.68 3.85
N PRO A 41 16.43 -1.67 3.81
CA PRO A 41 16.13 -0.33 4.30
C PRO A 41 14.94 0.33 3.59
N GLY A 42 14.73 0.04 2.31
CA GLY A 42 13.61 0.58 1.55
C GLY A 42 12.26 0.01 1.97
N GLU A 43 12.16 -1.28 2.30
CA GLU A 43 10.94 -1.86 2.91
C GLU A 43 10.62 -1.16 4.23
N ARG A 44 11.62 -0.99 5.10
CA ARG A 44 11.44 -0.29 6.38
C ARG A 44 10.91 1.12 6.18
N ARG A 45 11.48 1.85 5.21
CA ARG A 45 11.07 3.22 4.90
C ARG A 45 9.65 3.25 4.34
N LEU A 46 9.32 2.35 3.40
CA LEU A 46 7.96 2.25 2.87
C LEU A 46 6.95 1.92 3.98
N ALA A 47 7.25 0.96 4.84
CA ALA A 47 6.37 0.59 5.96
C ALA A 47 6.07 1.80 6.87
N GLU A 48 7.08 2.62 7.16
CA GLU A 48 6.89 3.84 7.95
C GLU A 48 6.01 4.88 7.21
N ARG A 49 6.16 5.01 5.88
CA ARG A 49 5.30 5.91 5.08
C ARG A 49 3.86 5.42 5.02
N LEU A 50 3.67 4.12 4.77
CA LEU A 50 2.35 3.50 4.79
C LEU A 50 1.68 3.71 6.15
N GLU A 51 2.36 3.45 7.27
CA GLU A 51 1.80 3.64 8.62
C GLU A 51 1.39 5.09 8.89
N LYS A 52 2.23 6.06 8.48
CA LYS A 52 2.02 7.49 8.82
C LYS A 52 1.13 8.26 7.84
N LYS A 53 0.98 7.79 6.59
CA LYS A 53 0.33 8.55 5.50
C LYS A 53 -0.99 7.92 5.04
N LEU A 54 -1.29 6.69 5.48
CA LEU A 54 -2.57 6.02 5.21
C LEU A 54 -3.52 6.14 6.41
N GLU A 55 -4.81 6.17 6.09
CA GLU A 55 -5.91 6.24 7.05
C GLU A 55 -6.03 4.94 7.88
N GLU A 56 -6.75 4.99 9.01
CA GLU A 56 -6.85 3.88 9.97
C GLU A 56 -7.59 2.64 9.45
N ASP A 57 -8.36 2.81 8.37
CA ASP A 57 -9.11 1.75 7.70
C ASP A 57 -8.23 0.90 6.75
N TYR A 58 -6.98 1.31 6.54
CA TYR A 58 -6.01 0.49 5.82
C TYR A 58 -5.47 -0.62 6.72
N LEU A 59 -5.60 -1.86 6.24
CA LEU A 59 -4.94 -3.03 6.78
C LEU A 59 -3.70 -3.35 5.93
N CYS A 60 -2.52 -3.41 6.55
CA CYS A 60 -1.24 -3.58 5.88
C CYS A 60 -0.55 -4.85 6.38
N TRP A 61 -0.44 -5.87 5.53
CA TRP A 61 0.36 -7.06 5.82
C TRP A 61 1.75 -6.94 5.22
N PHE A 62 2.77 -7.33 5.98
CA PHE A 62 4.15 -7.36 5.54
C PHE A 62 4.69 -8.80 5.52
N ASN A 63 5.27 -9.21 4.39
CA ASN A 63 5.99 -10.49 4.22
C ASN A 63 5.20 -11.72 4.73
N ILE A 64 3.91 -11.79 4.39
CA ILE A 64 3.04 -12.93 4.75
C ILE A 64 3.00 -13.96 3.62
N PRO A 65 3.03 -15.27 3.93
CA PRO A 65 2.93 -16.30 2.90
C PRO A 65 1.52 -16.35 2.30
N VAL A 66 1.44 -16.39 0.97
CA VAL A 66 0.20 -16.44 0.20
C VAL A 66 0.18 -17.57 -0.82
N GLY A 67 -1.02 -18.11 -1.07
CA GLY A 67 -1.25 -19.22 -1.99
C GLY A 67 -0.65 -20.54 -1.52
N ALA A 68 -0.82 -21.58 -2.34
CA ALA A 68 -0.30 -22.93 -2.04
C ALA A 68 1.24 -23.00 -2.08
N LYS A 69 1.89 -22.03 -2.76
CA LYS A 69 3.35 -21.94 -2.88
C LYS A 69 3.99 -21.10 -1.78
N ALA A 70 3.20 -20.58 -0.83
CA ALA A 70 3.66 -19.69 0.23
C ALA A 70 4.52 -18.53 -0.31
N LEU A 71 4.08 -17.91 -1.41
CA LEU A 71 4.75 -16.74 -1.96
C LEU A 71 4.68 -15.60 -0.96
N GLN A 72 5.71 -14.77 -0.89
CA GLN A 72 5.78 -13.69 0.09
C GLN A 72 5.86 -12.35 -0.63
N PRO A 73 4.73 -11.70 -0.92
CA PRO A 73 4.73 -10.29 -1.30
C PRO A 73 5.28 -9.43 -0.17
N ASP A 74 5.99 -8.36 -0.53
CA ASP A 74 6.54 -7.43 0.46
C ASP A 74 5.40 -6.75 1.24
N PHE A 75 4.41 -6.18 0.54
CA PHE A 75 3.23 -5.60 1.19
C PHE A 75 1.93 -6.00 0.50
N VAL A 76 0.91 -6.26 1.33
CA VAL A 76 -0.49 -6.40 0.92
C VAL A 76 -1.31 -5.39 1.68
N LEU A 77 -1.97 -4.47 0.98
CA LEU A 77 -2.81 -3.43 1.56
C LEU A 77 -4.28 -3.74 1.23
N ILE A 78 -5.17 -3.57 2.20
CA ILE A 78 -6.62 -3.64 1.99
C ILE A 78 -7.25 -2.39 2.57
N HIS A 79 -8.13 -1.75 1.79
CA HIS A 79 -9.00 -0.68 2.27
C HIS A 79 -10.45 -0.99 1.91
N PRO A 80 -11.41 -0.86 2.85
CA PRO A 80 -12.79 -1.31 2.67
C PRO A 80 -13.52 -0.64 1.50
N LEU A 81 -13.14 0.58 1.11
CA LEU A 81 -13.77 1.31 -0.01
C LEU A 81 -12.97 1.28 -1.32
N ARG A 82 -11.77 0.69 -1.32
CA ARG A 82 -10.86 0.73 -2.49
C ARG A 82 -10.43 -0.65 -2.96
N GLY A 83 -10.33 -1.61 -2.05
CA GLY A 83 -9.94 -2.98 -2.35
C GLY A 83 -8.50 -3.30 -1.98
N LEU A 84 -7.92 -4.25 -2.71
CA LEU A 84 -6.65 -4.91 -2.42
C LEU A 84 -5.50 -4.36 -3.28
N LEU A 85 -4.38 -3.96 -2.68
CA LEU A 85 -3.18 -3.54 -3.41
C LEU A 85 -1.95 -4.32 -2.95
N VAL A 86 -1.25 -4.96 -3.89
CA VAL A 86 0.01 -5.67 -3.62
C VAL A 86 1.20 -4.84 -4.09
N LEU A 87 2.19 -4.65 -3.23
CA LEU A 87 3.40 -3.89 -3.57
C LEU A 87 4.64 -4.77 -3.47
N GLU A 88 5.50 -4.67 -4.48
CA GLU A 88 6.85 -5.25 -4.51
C GLU A 88 7.90 -4.15 -4.37
N VAL A 89 8.82 -4.28 -3.42
CA VAL A 89 9.85 -3.29 -3.10
C VAL A 89 11.19 -3.69 -3.69
N LYS A 90 11.90 -2.72 -4.28
CA LYS A 90 13.27 -2.91 -4.76
C LYS A 90 14.16 -1.72 -4.39
N ASP A 91 15.25 -2.02 -3.69
CA ASP A 91 16.34 -1.08 -3.34
C ASP A 91 17.40 -0.99 -4.44
N TRP A 92 17.00 -1.26 -5.69
CA TRP A 92 17.89 -1.18 -6.84
C TRP A 92 18.27 0.26 -7.10
N LYS A 93 19.57 0.50 -7.29
CA LYS A 93 20.05 1.80 -7.76
C LYS A 93 19.94 1.84 -9.28
N PHE A 94 19.69 3.03 -9.80
CA PHE A 94 19.51 3.22 -11.23
C PHE A 94 20.73 2.76 -12.05
N ASP A 95 21.94 3.05 -11.57
CA ASP A 95 23.22 2.73 -12.22
C ASP A 95 23.58 1.23 -12.19
N THR A 96 22.91 0.42 -11.36
CA THR A 96 23.15 -1.02 -11.34
C THR A 96 22.29 -1.78 -12.36
N ILE A 97 21.23 -1.17 -12.90
CA ILE A 97 20.36 -1.79 -13.89
C ILE A 97 21.02 -1.72 -15.26
N GLN A 98 21.42 -2.88 -15.80
CA GLN A 98 21.99 -2.97 -17.15
C GLN A 98 20.89 -2.95 -18.22
N SER A 99 19.82 -3.72 -18.01
CA SER A 99 18.68 -3.78 -18.93
C SER A 99 17.46 -4.40 -18.23
N MET A 100 16.27 -4.13 -18.76
CA MET A 100 15.03 -4.75 -18.29
C MET A 100 14.10 -4.97 -19.48
N ASP A 101 13.40 -6.11 -19.48
CA ASP A 101 12.28 -6.39 -20.37
C ASP A 101 11.07 -6.82 -19.52
N ARG A 102 9.93 -7.14 -20.15
CA ARG A 102 8.70 -7.49 -19.44
C ARG A 102 8.80 -8.74 -18.54
N ASN A 103 9.82 -9.57 -18.72
CA ASN A 103 10.01 -10.83 -18.01
C ASN A 103 11.12 -10.74 -16.95
N GLN A 104 12.21 -10.05 -17.26
CA GLN A 104 13.42 -10.06 -16.43
C GLN A 104 14.16 -8.72 -16.40
N ALA A 105 14.99 -8.55 -15.37
CA ALA A 105 15.95 -7.47 -15.22
C ALA A 105 17.37 -8.05 -15.14
N LYS A 106 18.32 -7.46 -15.87
CA LYS A 106 19.75 -7.72 -15.71
C LYS A 106 20.34 -6.60 -14.86
N ILE A 107 20.86 -6.95 -13.69
CA ILE A 107 21.32 -6.00 -12.66
C ILE A 107 22.66 -6.42 -12.08
N TYR A 108 23.53 -5.45 -11.80
CA TYR A 108 24.78 -5.67 -11.08
C TYR A 108 24.53 -5.72 -9.57
N VAL A 109 24.93 -6.82 -8.94
CA VAL A 109 24.88 -7.03 -7.48
C VAL A 109 26.28 -7.46 -7.05
N ASP A 110 26.92 -6.67 -6.19
CA ASP A 110 28.30 -6.88 -5.74
C ASP A 110 29.30 -7.05 -6.90
N GLY A 111 29.10 -6.26 -7.97
CA GLY A 111 29.92 -6.30 -9.18
C GLY A 111 29.59 -7.44 -10.16
N LEU A 112 28.68 -8.36 -9.80
CA LEU A 112 28.28 -9.48 -10.63
C LEU A 112 26.95 -9.21 -11.33
N LEU A 113 26.89 -9.48 -12.63
CA LEU A 113 25.65 -9.38 -13.39
C LEU A 113 24.72 -10.56 -13.07
N LYS A 114 23.56 -10.26 -12.49
CA LYS A 114 22.50 -11.22 -12.19
C LYS A 114 21.29 -10.99 -13.07
N THR A 115 20.60 -12.07 -13.44
CA THR A 115 19.30 -12.02 -14.09
C THR A 115 18.23 -12.31 -13.04
N LEU A 116 17.37 -11.33 -12.78
CA LEU A 116 16.28 -11.41 -11.82
C LEU A 116 14.94 -11.26 -12.54
N LYS A 117 13.85 -11.69 -11.90
CA LYS A 117 12.49 -11.49 -12.44
C LYS A 117 12.18 -9.99 -12.51
N ASN A 118 11.43 -9.57 -13.53
CA ASN A 118 10.92 -8.20 -13.58
C ASN A 118 9.99 -7.96 -12.37
N PRO A 119 10.19 -6.88 -11.58
CA PRO A 119 9.43 -6.65 -10.36
C PRO A 119 7.93 -6.39 -10.61
N MET A 120 7.56 -5.81 -11.76
CA MET A 120 6.15 -5.62 -12.14
C MET A 120 5.47 -6.97 -12.43
N LEU A 121 6.18 -7.88 -13.12
CA LEU A 121 5.68 -9.24 -13.35
C LEU A 121 5.58 -10.04 -12.04
N GLN A 122 6.48 -9.77 -11.08
CA GLN A 122 6.44 -10.37 -9.74
C GLN A 122 5.25 -9.86 -8.93
N ALA A 123 5.06 -8.54 -8.83
CA ALA A 123 3.93 -7.91 -8.14
C ALA A 123 2.58 -8.40 -8.68
N ARG A 124 2.43 -8.47 -10.00
CA ARG A 124 1.23 -9.02 -10.64
C ARG A 124 0.99 -10.48 -10.26
N ALA A 125 2.03 -11.31 -10.28
CA ALA A 125 1.90 -12.72 -9.92
C ALA A 125 1.47 -12.89 -8.46
N TYR A 126 2.01 -12.08 -7.55
CA TYR A 126 1.60 -12.07 -6.16
C TYR A 126 0.14 -11.62 -5.98
N ALA A 127 -0.28 -10.54 -6.63
CA ALA A 127 -1.67 -10.11 -6.62
C ALA A 127 -2.63 -11.23 -7.06
N MET A 128 -2.30 -11.96 -8.13
CA MET A 128 -3.12 -13.09 -8.60
C MET A 128 -3.23 -14.23 -7.59
N GLU A 129 -2.15 -14.53 -6.87
CA GLU A 129 -2.16 -15.56 -5.83
C GLU A 129 -2.97 -15.12 -4.60
N VAL A 130 -2.89 -13.84 -4.21
CA VAL A 130 -3.75 -13.29 -3.14
C VAL A 130 -5.22 -13.35 -3.55
N VAL A 131 -5.56 -12.89 -4.75
CA VAL A 131 -6.94 -12.95 -5.28
C VAL A 131 -7.46 -14.38 -5.27
N THR A 132 -6.67 -15.33 -5.79
CA THR A 132 -7.03 -16.76 -5.83
C THR A 132 -7.24 -17.34 -4.42
N MET A 133 -6.42 -16.93 -3.45
CA MET A 133 -6.61 -17.32 -2.05
C MET A 133 -7.92 -16.78 -1.49
N LEU A 134 -8.17 -15.47 -1.63
CA LEU A 134 -9.36 -14.81 -1.08
C LEU A 134 -10.65 -15.35 -1.69
N GLN A 135 -10.64 -15.67 -2.99
CA GLN A 135 -11.73 -16.33 -3.70
C GLN A 135 -11.98 -17.79 -3.26
N ARG A 136 -11.33 -18.29 -2.22
CA ARG A 136 -11.76 -19.55 -1.58
C ARG A 136 -12.93 -19.33 -0.63
N ASP A 137 -13.05 -18.13 -0.09
CA ASP A 137 -14.16 -17.74 0.76
C ASP A 137 -15.35 -17.28 -0.10
N PRO A 138 -16.53 -17.94 -0.03
CA PRO A 138 -17.72 -17.51 -0.73
C PRO A 138 -18.15 -16.07 -0.39
N ALA A 139 -17.86 -15.57 0.82
CA ALA A 139 -18.20 -14.20 1.23
C ALA A 139 -17.38 -13.13 0.49
N LEU A 140 -16.22 -13.50 -0.06
CA LEU A 140 -15.36 -12.60 -0.82
C LEU A 140 -15.59 -12.70 -2.33
N LYS A 141 -16.67 -13.36 -2.76
CA LYS A 141 -17.05 -13.48 -4.16
C LYS A 141 -18.23 -12.61 -4.49
N GLN A 142 -18.23 -12.12 -5.73
CA GLN A 142 -19.42 -11.53 -6.30
C GLN A 142 -20.56 -12.56 -6.39
N PRO A 143 -21.80 -12.16 -6.06
CA PRO A 143 -22.93 -13.08 -5.93
C PRO A 143 -23.37 -13.67 -7.27
N VAL A 144 -24.09 -14.78 -7.20
CA VAL A 144 -24.77 -15.38 -8.35
C VAL A 144 -25.73 -14.34 -8.95
N GLY A 145 -25.61 -14.11 -10.27
CA GLY A 145 -26.38 -13.09 -10.99
C GLY A 145 -25.60 -11.80 -11.29
N SER A 146 -24.43 -11.58 -10.69
CA SER A 146 -23.50 -10.53 -11.13
C SER A 146 -22.90 -10.87 -12.52
N PRO A 147 -22.61 -9.86 -13.38
CA PRO A 147 -21.81 -10.06 -14.60
C PRO A 147 -20.44 -10.71 -14.35
N HIS A 148 -19.93 -10.61 -13.12
CA HIS A 148 -18.64 -11.17 -12.69
C HIS A 148 -18.81 -12.18 -11.54
N ALA A 149 -19.94 -12.90 -11.49
CA ALA A 149 -20.22 -13.89 -10.47
C ALA A 149 -19.04 -14.87 -10.27
N GLY A 150 -18.65 -15.07 -9.01
CA GLY A 150 -17.51 -15.90 -8.64
C GLY A 150 -16.15 -15.20 -8.62
N ASN A 151 -16.02 -14.00 -9.22
CA ASN A 151 -14.82 -13.17 -9.11
C ASN A 151 -14.75 -12.48 -7.74
N LEU A 152 -13.61 -11.84 -7.43
CA LEU A 152 -13.41 -11.16 -6.16
C LEU A 152 -14.41 -10.00 -6.02
N ILE A 153 -14.96 -9.82 -4.82
CA ILE A 153 -15.98 -8.80 -4.52
C ILE A 153 -15.44 -7.37 -4.47
N MET A 154 -14.11 -7.20 -4.43
CA MET A 154 -13.44 -5.91 -4.35
C MET A 154 -12.45 -5.73 -5.51
N PRO A 155 -12.14 -4.49 -5.92
CA PRO A 155 -11.05 -4.20 -6.82
C PRO A 155 -9.71 -4.71 -6.31
N PHE A 156 -8.78 -4.95 -7.22
CA PHE A 156 -7.40 -5.18 -6.84
C PHE A 156 -6.41 -4.56 -7.81
N GLY A 157 -5.24 -4.19 -7.29
CA GLY A 157 -4.13 -3.61 -8.02
C GLY A 157 -2.80 -4.22 -7.62
N TRP A 158 -1.75 -3.83 -8.34
CA TRP A 158 -0.38 -4.14 -7.96
C TRP A 158 0.53 -3.00 -8.38
N GLY A 159 1.64 -2.84 -7.66
CA GLY A 159 2.65 -1.83 -7.95
C GLY A 159 4.05 -2.24 -7.52
N VAL A 160 5.02 -1.47 -8.00
CA VAL A 160 6.43 -1.59 -7.64
C VAL A 160 6.86 -0.33 -6.90
N VAL A 161 7.66 -0.50 -5.85
CA VAL A 161 8.28 0.62 -5.14
C VAL A 161 9.79 0.60 -5.39
N LEU A 162 10.26 1.60 -6.13
CA LEU A 162 11.69 1.79 -6.41
C LEU A 162 12.27 2.78 -5.41
N THR A 163 12.89 2.27 -4.35
CA THR A 163 13.26 3.07 -3.18
C THR A 163 14.59 3.83 -3.40
N ALA A 164 15.34 3.54 -4.45
CA ALA A 164 16.61 4.23 -4.76
C ALA A 164 16.64 4.81 -6.18
N ILE A 165 15.47 5.00 -6.79
CA ILE A 165 15.31 5.59 -8.13
C ILE A 165 14.21 6.64 -8.05
N THR A 166 14.51 7.86 -8.52
CA THR A 166 13.52 8.94 -8.63
C THR A 166 12.71 8.82 -9.93
N ARG A 167 11.51 9.40 -9.95
CA ARG A 167 10.67 9.41 -11.16
C ARG A 167 11.41 10.00 -12.36
N LYS A 168 12.09 11.13 -12.14
CA LYS A 168 12.89 11.83 -13.16
C LYS A 168 14.00 10.94 -13.75
N GLN A 169 14.63 10.07 -12.95
CA GLN A 169 15.64 9.15 -13.45
C GLN A 169 15.05 8.11 -14.40
N LEU A 170 13.84 7.60 -14.13
CA LEU A 170 13.20 6.61 -14.99
C LEU A 170 12.65 7.22 -16.28
N GLU A 171 11.98 8.37 -16.20
CA GLU A 171 11.35 9.06 -17.34
C GLU A 171 12.37 9.51 -18.40
N GLY A 172 13.63 9.69 -18.03
CA GLY A 172 14.73 9.97 -18.97
C GLY A 172 15.22 8.76 -19.77
N THR A 173 14.51 7.62 -19.74
CA THR A 173 14.99 6.34 -20.29
C THR A 173 13.91 5.56 -21.04
N GLY A 174 14.30 4.51 -21.74
CA GLY A 174 13.37 3.52 -22.31
C GLY A 174 12.74 2.55 -21.29
N LEU A 175 13.08 2.63 -20.00
CA LEU A 175 12.54 1.73 -18.98
C LEU A 175 11.06 2.01 -18.68
N ALA A 176 10.55 3.21 -18.99
CA ALA A 176 9.13 3.54 -18.85
C ALA A 176 8.22 2.66 -19.74
N GLU A 177 8.74 2.09 -20.83
CA GLU A 177 8.01 1.15 -21.68
C GLU A 177 7.86 -0.25 -21.03
N VAL A 178 8.72 -0.55 -20.06
CA VAL A 178 8.79 -1.83 -19.35
C VAL A 178 8.14 -1.75 -17.98
N LEU A 179 8.27 -0.61 -17.31
CA LEU A 179 7.65 -0.29 -16.03
C LEU A 179 6.67 0.87 -16.22
N ASN A 180 5.38 0.54 -16.26
CA ASN A 180 4.30 1.53 -16.32
C ASN A 180 4.44 2.54 -15.15
N PRO A 181 4.78 3.83 -15.39
CA PRO A 181 5.07 4.77 -14.30
C PRO A 181 3.92 5.06 -13.34
N GLN A 182 2.68 4.76 -13.75
CA GLN A 182 1.47 4.83 -12.93
C GLN A 182 1.44 3.72 -11.86
N GLN A 183 2.06 2.58 -12.15
CA GLN A 183 2.16 1.44 -11.23
C GLN A 183 3.47 1.45 -10.43
N VAL A 184 4.21 2.55 -10.45
CA VAL A 184 5.50 2.69 -9.76
C VAL A 184 5.47 3.87 -8.79
N LEU A 185 5.80 3.59 -7.54
CA LEU A 185 6.14 4.58 -6.52
C LEU A 185 7.67 4.76 -6.50
N PHE A 186 8.11 6.00 -6.68
CA PHE A 186 9.53 6.33 -6.74
C PHE A 186 10.08 6.86 -5.42
N GLN A 187 11.41 6.91 -5.29
CA GLN A 187 12.11 7.37 -4.11
C GLN A 187 11.64 8.75 -3.62
N ASP A 188 11.45 9.68 -4.54
CA ASP A 188 11.01 11.06 -4.28
C ASP A 188 9.55 11.15 -3.82
N GLU A 189 8.77 10.09 -4.01
CA GLU A 189 7.35 10.01 -3.66
C GLU A 189 7.11 9.29 -2.32
N ILE A 190 8.16 8.78 -1.68
CA ILE A 190 8.11 8.12 -0.37
C ILE A 190 8.94 8.85 0.70
N THR A 191 9.14 10.15 0.53
CA THR A 191 9.84 10.97 1.53
C THR A 191 8.90 11.44 2.64
N GLU A 192 9.47 11.91 3.75
CA GLU A 192 8.69 12.42 4.90
C GLU A 192 7.84 13.65 4.53
N ALA A 193 8.37 14.47 3.61
CA ALA A 193 7.79 15.74 3.18
C ALA A 193 6.64 15.58 2.18
N VAL A 194 6.45 14.39 1.60
CA VAL A 194 5.33 14.14 0.69
C VAL A 194 4.02 14.25 1.46
N ASP A 195 3.06 14.98 0.89
CA ASP A 195 1.73 15.11 1.45
C ASP A 195 0.99 13.75 1.49
N ALA A 196 0.15 13.55 2.51
CA ALA A 196 -0.53 12.27 2.70
C ALA A 196 -1.53 11.96 1.58
N GLU A 197 -2.28 12.94 1.10
CA GLU A 197 -3.23 12.76 0.01
C GLU A 197 -2.49 12.50 -1.31
N ALA A 198 -1.41 13.23 -1.58
CA ALA A 198 -0.58 12.98 -2.76
C ALA A 198 0.02 11.57 -2.77
N PHE A 199 0.52 11.09 -1.62
CA PHE A 199 1.03 9.71 -1.48
C PHE A 199 -0.08 8.67 -1.70
N GLN A 200 -1.25 8.90 -1.12
CA GLN A 200 -2.40 8.02 -1.27
C GLN A 200 -2.92 7.97 -2.71
N GLN A 201 -3.01 9.11 -3.39
CA GLN A 201 -3.42 9.18 -4.79
C GLN A 201 -2.53 8.30 -5.67
N ARG A 202 -1.21 8.31 -5.44
CA ARG A 202 -0.27 7.43 -6.17
C ARG A 202 -0.58 5.95 -5.99
N LEU A 203 -1.01 5.52 -4.79
CA LEU A 203 -1.43 4.14 -4.54
C LEU A 203 -2.77 3.84 -5.21
N TRP A 204 -3.70 4.80 -5.20
CA TRP A 204 -5.02 4.65 -5.82
C TRP A 204 -4.94 4.53 -7.34
N ASP A 205 -3.99 5.22 -7.96
CA ASP A 205 -3.75 5.17 -9.41
C ASP A 205 -3.19 3.80 -9.88
N MET A 206 -2.86 2.88 -8.96
CA MET A 206 -2.36 1.53 -9.27
C MET A 206 -3.46 0.48 -9.50
N PHE A 207 -4.73 0.82 -9.24
CA PHE A 207 -5.86 -0.08 -9.45
C PHE A 207 -6.26 -0.10 -10.92
N ASN A 208 -6.32 -1.30 -11.53
CA ASN A 208 -6.61 -1.44 -12.96
C ASN A 208 -8.12 -1.39 -13.26
N ASP A 209 -8.94 -1.89 -12.33
CA ASP A 209 -10.40 -1.88 -12.41
C ASP A 209 -10.93 -1.11 -11.20
N ILE A 210 -11.85 -0.16 -11.42
CA ILE A 210 -12.46 0.64 -10.34
C ILE A 210 -13.94 0.31 -10.31
N PHE A 211 -14.37 -0.42 -9.28
CA PHE A 211 -15.77 -0.67 -8.98
C PHE A 211 -16.00 -0.63 -7.46
N PRO A 212 -17.24 -0.37 -7.00
CA PRO A 212 -17.50 -0.29 -5.56
C PRO A 212 -17.16 -1.59 -4.84
N CYS A 213 -16.54 -1.48 -3.66
CA CYS A 213 -16.51 -2.58 -2.71
C CYS A 213 -17.93 -2.74 -2.14
N ASN A 214 -18.50 -3.94 -2.26
CA ASN A 214 -19.86 -4.25 -1.79
C ASN A 214 -19.83 -4.98 -0.45
#